data_AF-A0A0F8F5C1-F1
#
_entry.id   AF-A0A0F8F5C1-F1
#
_cell.length_a   1.000
_cell.length_b   1.000
_cell.length_c   1.000
_cell.angle_alpha   90.00
_cell.angle_beta   90.00
_cell.angle_gamma   90.00
#
_symmetry.space_group_name_H-M   'P 1'
#
loop_
_entity.id
_entity.type
_entity.pdbx_description
1 polymer ?
#
loop_
_entity_poly.entity_id
_entity_poly.type
_entity_poly.pdbx_seq_one_letter_code
_entity_poly.pdbx_strand_id
1 'polypeptide(L)'
;MKLWLLKAAGTLEDEEIIREDSVVTIGWSEFSDLSNIKNEEQVKKLILEKYPGMRGDRSGTWAEDICSFITKIKKGDLVAVPLKTKNEVLIGKISGDYEYRQLSDFISHIRRVRWLKTLPKGAFEEEYNVDFNSPEALLLIKADPAKLSDFIETKSLGALIEEMSFALEDLEFLREQMLDMVYRLAETEEIPEVRKIAAEMEKMLREK
;
A
#
# COMPACT_ATOMS: atom_id res chain seq x y z
N MET A 1 -4.17 -11.75 -15.16
CA MET A 1 -4.16 -11.18 -13.81
C MET A 1 -4.06 -12.31 -12.82
N LYS A 2 -3.17 -12.20 -11.82
CA LYS A 2 -2.97 -13.17 -10.74
C LYS A 2 -3.26 -12.53 -9.39
N LEU A 3 -3.45 -13.34 -8.35
CA LEU A 3 -3.55 -12.88 -6.96
C LEU A 3 -2.33 -13.36 -6.16
N TRP A 4 -1.61 -12.42 -5.57
CA TRP A 4 -0.43 -12.67 -4.76
C TRP A 4 -0.72 -12.38 -3.30
N LEU A 5 -0.48 -13.33 -2.41
CA LEU A 5 -0.37 -13.05 -0.98
C LEU A 5 1.03 -12.55 -0.68
N LEU A 6 1.15 -11.40 -0.03
CA LEU A 6 2.43 -10.82 0.35
C LEU A 6 2.39 -10.34 1.80
N LYS A 7 3.22 -10.95 2.64
CA LYS A 7 3.42 -10.56 4.05
C LYS A 7 4.39 -9.37 4.11
N ALA A 8 3.88 -8.21 3.70
CA ALA A 8 4.67 -7.02 3.37
C ALA A 8 5.17 -6.20 4.57
N ALA A 9 4.67 -6.42 5.79
CA ALA A 9 4.95 -5.55 6.94
C ALA A 9 5.66 -6.25 8.11
N GLY A 10 6.67 -5.60 8.68
CA GLY A 10 7.33 -6.02 9.91
C GLY A 10 6.58 -5.55 11.15
N THR A 11 6.16 -4.28 11.14
CA THR A 11 5.66 -3.49 12.26
C THR A 11 4.36 -2.72 11.91
N LEU A 12 3.77 -2.00 12.88
CA LEU A 12 2.64 -1.08 12.64
C LEU A 12 3.04 0.08 11.71
N GLU A 13 4.22 0.67 11.92
CA GLU A 13 4.73 1.78 11.10
C GLU A 13 4.86 1.37 9.63
N ASP A 14 5.33 0.14 9.36
CA ASP A 14 5.40 -0.40 8.00
C ASP A 14 4.00 -0.52 7.35
N GLU A 15 2.98 -0.92 8.11
CA GLU A 15 1.61 -1.03 7.60
C GLU A 15 1.01 0.34 7.26
N GLU A 16 1.31 1.36 8.06
CA GLU A 16 0.90 2.73 7.79
C GLU A 16 1.53 3.24 6.50
N ILE A 17 2.85 3.07 6.31
CA ILE A 17 3.55 3.44 5.07
C ILE A 17 2.97 2.70 3.87
N ILE A 18 2.78 1.37 3.96
CA ILE A 18 2.19 0.55 2.89
C ILE A 18 0.82 1.08 2.47
N ARG A 19 -0.01 1.47 3.44
CA ARG A 19 -1.36 1.99 3.21
C ARG A 19 -1.32 3.40 2.62
N GLU A 20 -0.60 4.32 3.24
CA GLU A 20 -0.60 5.76 2.92
C GLU A 20 0.15 6.05 1.62
N ASP A 21 1.35 5.48 1.45
CA ASP A 21 2.15 5.67 0.24
C ASP A 21 1.66 4.79 -0.93
N SER A 22 0.68 3.92 -0.67
CA SER A 22 0.09 3.02 -1.67
C SER A 22 1.14 2.14 -2.36
N VAL A 23 1.96 1.50 -1.53
CA VAL A 23 3.06 0.62 -1.96
C VAL A 23 2.97 -0.73 -1.27
N VAL A 24 3.56 -1.76 -1.89
CA VAL A 24 3.90 -3.01 -1.22
C VAL A 24 5.38 -3.26 -1.30
N THR A 25 5.92 -3.94 -0.29
CA THR A 25 7.33 -4.31 -0.24
C THR A 25 7.52 -5.79 0.03
N ILE A 26 8.68 -6.30 -0.40
CA ILE A 26 9.19 -7.61 0.01
C ILE A 26 10.16 -7.49 1.20
N GLY A 27 10.39 -6.27 1.71
CA GLY A 27 11.41 -5.98 2.72
C GLY A 27 12.80 -5.97 2.09
N TRP A 28 13.75 -6.64 2.77
CA TRP A 28 15.14 -6.81 2.34
C TRP A 28 15.88 -5.49 2.07
N SER A 29 15.62 -4.47 2.90
CA SER A 29 16.25 -3.16 2.81
C SER A 29 17.77 -3.18 2.85
N GLU A 30 18.33 -4.26 3.39
CA GLU A 30 19.76 -4.45 3.45
C GLU A 30 20.39 -4.78 2.09
N PHE A 31 19.61 -5.15 1.06
CA PHE A 31 20.12 -5.31 -0.29
C PHE A 31 20.06 -3.99 -1.08
N SER A 32 21.05 -3.80 -1.95
CA SER A 32 21.04 -2.73 -2.95
C SER A 32 19.99 -3.01 -4.02
N ASP A 33 19.76 -2.05 -4.92
CA ASP A 33 18.87 -2.19 -6.08
C ASP A 33 19.04 -3.55 -6.80
N LEU A 34 17.92 -4.28 -6.92
CA LEU A 34 17.84 -5.61 -7.53
C LEU A 34 17.22 -5.57 -8.93
N SER A 35 17.10 -4.40 -9.56
CA SER A 35 16.53 -4.22 -10.91
C SER A 35 17.17 -5.13 -11.98
N ASN A 36 18.42 -5.53 -11.78
CA ASN A 36 19.18 -6.37 -12.72
C ASN A 36 19.04 -7.89 -12.47
N ILE A 37 18.30 -8.31 -11.44
CA ILE A 37 18.06 -9.71 -11.13
C ILE A 37 17.19 -10.34 -12.23
N LYS A 38 17.63 -11.48 -12.75
CA LYS A 38 16.95 -12.25 -13.81
C LYS A 38 16.48 -13.62 -13.34
N ASN A 39 17.11 -14.17 -12.31
CA ASN A 39 16.81 -15.51 -11.82
C ASN A 39 17.09 -15.66 -10.32
N GLU A 40 16.58 -16.74 -9.75
CA GLU A 40 16.71 -17.09 -8.33
C GLU A 40 18.18 -17.30 -7.92
N GLU A 41 19.00 -17.89 -8.79
CA GLU A 41 20.41 -18.18 -8.49
C GLU A 41 21.20 -16.90 -8.18
N GLN A 42 20.93 -15.81 -8.90
CA GLN A 42 21.54 -14.51 -8.64
C GLN A 42 21.16 -13.97 -7.26
N VAL A 43 19.88 -14.09 -6.88
CA VAL A 43 19.42 -13.66 -5.55
C VAL A 43 20.03 -14.54 -4.45
N LYS A 44 20.04 -15.86 -4.66
CA LYS A 44 20.61 -16.82 -3.71
C LYS A 44 22.09 -16.52 -3.45
N LYS A 45 22.84 -16.14 -4.48
CA LYS A 45 24.24 -15.71 -4.32
C LYS A 45 24.37 -14.49 -3.42
N LEU A 46 23.53 -13.45 -3.62
CA LEU A 46 23.52 -12.26 -2.75
C LEU A 46 23.18 -12.59 -1.30
N ILE A 47 22.21 -13.48 -1.09
CA ILE A 47 21.83 -13.97 0.25
C ILE A 47 23.02 -14.67 0.92
N LEU A 48 23.71 -15.57 0.20
CA LEU A 48 24.85 -16.33 0.77
C LEU A 48 26.09 -15.47 0.99
N GLU A 49 26.32 -14.45 0.16
CA GLU A 49 27.40 -13.47 0.40
C GLU A 49 27.14 -12.67 1.68
N LYS A 50 25.88 -12.29 1.92
CA LYS A 50 25.50 -11.54 3.12
C LYS A 50 25.37 -12.40 4.38
N TYR A 51 24.93 -13.64 4.21
CA TYR A 51 24.67 -14.60 5.28
C TYR A 51 25.35 -15.95 5.01
N PRO A 52 26.68 -16.06 5.15
CA PRO A 52 27.45 -17.26 4.76
C PRO A 52 27.08 -18.56 5.50
N GLY A 53 26.44 -18.45 6.69
CA GLY A 53 26.01 -19.59 7.51
C GLY A 53 24.59 -20.09 7.24
N MET A 54 23.90 -19.54 6.24
CA MET A 54 22.50 -19.87 5.99
C MET A 54 22.34 -21.28 5.39
N ARG A 55 21.37 -22.04 5.91
CA ARG A 55 21.04 -23.38 5.40
C ARG A 55 20.34 -23.29 4.04
N GLY A 56 20.66 -24.22 3.15
CA GLY A 56 20.26 -24.24 1.74
C GLY A 56 18.75 -24.04 1.50
N ASP A 57 17.90 -24.75 2.23
CA ASP A 57 16.45 -24.71 1.99
C ASP A 57 15.85 -23.33 2.23
N ARG A 58 16.22 -22.66 3.34
CA ARG A 58 15.74 -21.29 3.65
C ARG A 58 16.25 -20.26 2.65
N SER A 59 17.51 -20.38 2.24
CA SER A 59 18.08 -19.48 1.23
C SER A 59 17.40 -19.62 -0.13
N GLY A 60 16.92 -20.82 -0.47
CA GLY A 60 16.14 -21.07 -1.69
C GLY A 60 14.78 -20.38 -1.64
N THR A 61 14.00 -20.61 -0.57
CA THR A 61 12.69 -19.97 -0.41
C THR A 61 12.77 -18.45 -0.46
N TRP A 62 13.73 -17.85 0.25
CA TRP A 62 13.91 -16.38 0.23
C TRP A 62 14.33 -15.86 -1.14
N ALA A 63 15.22 -16.60 -1.82
CA ALA A 63 15.61 -16.25 -3.18
C ALA A 63 14.43 -16.31 -4.15
N GLU A 64 13.57 -17.32 -4.00
CA GLU A 64 12.36 -17.46 -4.82
C GLU A 64 11.37 -16.32 -4.57
N ASP A 65 11.13 -15.96 -3.30
CA ASP A 65 10.22 -14.86 -2.92
C ASP A 65 10.68 -13.53 -3.51
N ILE A 66 11.95 -13.17 -3.30
CA ILE A 66 12.55 -11.93 -3.82
C ILE A 66 12.53 -11.94 -5.36
N CYS A 67 13.00 -13.03 -5.99
CA CYS A 67 13.02 -13.13 -7.44
C CYS A 67 11.61 -13.03 -8.04
N SER A 68 10.62 -13.64 -7.39
CA SER A 68 9.22 -13.59 -7.82
C SER A 68 8.63 -12.19 -7.68
N PHE A 69 8.92 -11.50 -6.59
CA PHE A 69 8.53 -10.09 -6.41
C PHE A 69 9.10 -9.19 -7.51
N ILE A 70 10.38 -9.37 -7.88
CA ILE A 70 11.05 -8.54 -8.89
C ILE A 70 10.59 -8.91 -10.32
N THR A 71 10.52 -10.20 -10.64
CA THR A 71 10.40 -10.66 -12.04
C THR A 71 9.02 -11.17 -12.43
N LYS A 72 8.26 -11.76 -11.48
CA LYS A 72 7.00 -12.47 -11.77
C LYS A 72 5.76 -11.62 -11.52
N ILE A 73 5.74 -10.78 -10.48
CA ILE A 73 4.63 -9.84 -10.23
C ILE A 73 4.58 -8.80 -11.35
N LYS A 74 3.40 -8.57 -11.92
CA LYS A 74 3.20 -7.61 -13.02
C LYS A 74 2.16 -6.55 -12.67
N LYS A 75 2.28 -5.40 -13.32
CA LYS A 75 1.22 -4.39 -13.33
C LYS A 75 -0.10 -5.02 -13.74
N GLY A 76 -1.15 -4.73 -12.97
CA GLY A 76 -2.48 -5.29 -13.14
C GLY A 76 -2.77 -6.55 -12.33
N ASP A 77 -1.77 -7.21 -11.73
CA ASP A 77 -2.00 -8.27 -10.76
C ASP A 77 -2.62 -7.72 -9.47
N LEU A 78 -3.29 -8.59 -8.72
CA LEU A 78 -3.81 -8.29 -7.38
C LEU A 78 -2.80 -8.72 -6.33
N VAL A 79 -2.74 -7.97 -5.24
CA VAL A 79 -1.96 -8.29 -4.05
C VAL A 79 -2.85 -8.23 -2.82
N ALA A 80 -2.72 -9.23 -1.96
CA ALA A 80 -3.35 -9.33 -0.66
C ALA A 80 -2.27 -9.23 0.41
N VAL A 81 -2.42 -8.27 1.33
CA VAL A 81 -1.48 -8.01 2.42
C VAL A 81 -2.20 -8.23 3.74
N PRO A 82 -1.91 -9.32 4.47
CA PRO A 82 -2.46 -9.53 5.79
C PRO A 82 -1.84 -8.52 6.76
N LEU A 83 -2.69 -7.74 7.43
CA LEU A 83 -2.25 -6.81 8.46
C LEU A 83 -2.01 -7.58 9.77
N LYS A 84 -0.95 -7.27 10.50
CA LYS A 84 -0.68 -7.80 11.84
C LYS A 84 -1.46 -7.05 12.91
N THR A 85 -1.70 -5.75 12.69
CA THR A 85 -2.34 -4.87 13.67
C THR A 85 -3.86 -5.06 13.72
N LYS A 86 -4.43 -5.52 12.60
CA LYS A 86 -5.86 -5.79 12.43
C LYS A 86 -6.07 -7.21 11.92
N ASN A 87 -7.20 -7.83 12.27
CA ASN A 87 -7.57 -9.16 11.76
C ASN A 87 -8.11 -9.08 10.31
N GLU A 88 -7.42 -8.34 9.45
CA GLU A 88 -7.85 -7.96 8.12
C GLU A 88 -6.74 -8.20 7.08
N VAL A 89 -7.16 -8.24 5.83
CA VAL A 89 -6.34 -8.37 4.63
C VAL A 89 -6.64 -7.19 3.74
N LEU A 90 -5.61 -6.40 3.46
CA LEU A 90 -5.70 -5.29 2.52
C LEU A 90 -5.49 -5.81 1.10
N ILE A 91 -6.41 -5.51 0.20
CA ILE A 91 -6.39 -6.00 -1.17
C ILE A 91 -6.25 -4.84 -2.12
N GLY A 92 -5.29 -4.94 -3.04
CA GLY A 92 -4.96 -3.90 -4.00
C GLY A 92 -4.56 -4.46 -5.36
N LYS A 93 -4.49 -3.58 -6.35
CA LYS A 93 -4.00 -3.88 -7.71
C LYS A 93 -2.66 -3.23 -7.94
N ILE A 94 -1.66 -4.01 -8.35
CA ILE A 94 -0.33 -3.52 -8.70
C ILE A 94 -0.45 -2.51 -9.85
N SER A 95 0.01 -1.28 -9.62
CA SER A 95 -0.11 -0.15 -10.54
C SER A 95 1.21 0.24 -11.21
N GLY A 96 2.35 -0.23 -10.68
CA GLY A 96 3.69 0.04 -11.19
C GLY A 96 4.59 -1.18 -11.26
N ASP A 97 5.71 -1.02 -11.96
CA ASP A 97 6.79 -2.00 -11.99
C ASP A 97 7.59 -1.97 -10.68
N TYR A 98 8.60 -2.84 -10.58
CA TYR A 98 9.53 -2.83 -9.45
C TYR A 98 10.28 -1.49 -9.40
N GLU A 99 10.41 -0.92 -8.21
CA GLU A 99 11.14 0.30 -7.94
C GLU A 99 12.00 0.10 -6.69
N TYR A 100 13.24 0.58 -6.74
CA TYR A 100 14.11 0.69 -5.56
C TYR A 100 14.07 2.12 -5.02
N ARG A 101 13.46 2.29 -3.85
CA ARG A 101 13.31 3.58 -3.16
C ARG A 101 13.22 3.34 -1.67
N GLN A 102 14.15 3.91 -0.92
CA GLN A 102 14.12 3.86 0.54
C GLN A 102 12.98 4.71 1.09
N LEU A 103 12.03 4.09 1.79
CA LEU A 103 10.93 4.76 2.50
C LEU A 103 11.06 4.62 4.02
N SER A 104 11.60 3.49 4.50
CA SER A 104 11.94 3.26 5.91
C SER A 104 13.14 2.31 6.00
N ASP A 105 13.63 2.02 7.21
CA ASP A 105 14.70 1.02 7.42
C ASP A 105 14.32 -0.40 6.98
N PHE A 106 13.04 -0.68 6.73
CA PHE A 106 12.54 -1.98 6.25
C PHE A 106 12.08 -1.93 4.78
N ILE A 107 11.61 -0.77 4.31
CA ILE A 107 10.96 -0.62 3.01
C ILE A 107 11.91 0.04 2.01
N SER A 108 12.47 -0.75 1.09
CA SER A 108 13.31 -0.24 -0.02
C SER A 108 12.92 -0.82 -1.40
N HIS A 109 12.48 -2.07 -1.42
CA HIS A 109 12.10 -2.80 -2.63
C HIS A 109 10.57 -2.77 -2.77
N ILE A 110 10.07 -1.89 -3.63
CA ILE A 110 8.65 -1.56 -3.65
C ILE A 110 7.99 -1.82 -5.01
N ARG A 111 6.67 -1.96 -4.97
CA ARG A 111 5.78 -1.81 -6.13
C ARG A 111 4.62 -0.93 -5.74
N ARG A 112 4.22 -0.02 -6.63
CA ARG A 112 3.01 0.79 -6.41
C ARG A 112 1.76 -0.06 -6.53
N VAL A 113 0.77 0.26 -5.71
CA VAL A 113 -0.50 -0.43 -5.60
C VAL A 113 -1.62 0.60 -5.61
N ARG A 114 -2.77 0.21 -6.14
CA ARG A 114 -4.04 0.92 -5.90
C ARG A 114 -4.86 0.04 -4.97
N TRP A 115 -5.06 0.47 -3.73
CA TRP A 115 -5.88 -0.24 -2.77
C TRP A 115 -7.35 -0.26 -3.22
N LEU A 116 -8.00 -1.41 -3.05
CA LEU A 116 -9.37 -1.66 -3.53
C LEU A 116 -10.34 -1.84 -2.37
N LYS A 117 -10.05 -2.75 -1.45
CA LYS A 117 -10.86 -3.03 -0.26
C LYS A 117 -10.06 -3.76 0.81
N THR A 118 -10.65 -3.88 1.99
CA THR A 118 -10.18 -4.76 3.06
C THR A 118 -11.17 -5.91 3.25
N LEU A 119 -10.68 -7.09 3.63
CA LEU A 119 -11.50 -8.25 4.02
C LEU A 119 -11.04 -8.78 5.38
N PRO A 120 -11.93 -9.32 6.23
CA PRO A 120 -11.52 -10.07 7.41
C PRO A 120 -10.64 -11.27 7.02
N LYS A 121 -9.59 -11.57 7.81
CA LYS A 121 -8.67 -12.68 7.52
C LYS A 121 -9.39 -14.02 7.32
N GLY A 122 -10.30 -14.38 8.23
CA GLY A 122 -11.02 -15.65 8.14
C GLY A 122 -11.85 -15.79 6.87
N ALA A 123 -12.50 -14.70 6.42
CA ALA A 123 -13.24 -14.70 5.16
C ALA A 123 -12.30 -14.91 3.97
N PHE A 124 -11.12 -14.29 3.99
CA PHE A 124 -10.12 -14.48 2.94
C PHE A 124 -9.55 -15.91 2.93
N GLU A 125 -9.23 -16.48 4.09
CA GLU A 125 -8.72 -17.86 4.21
C GLU A 125 -9.73 -18.87 3.65
N GLU A 126 -11.01 -18.72 4.00
CA GLU A 126 -12.09 -19.58 3.51
C GLU A 126 -12.28 -19.42 1.99
N GLU A 127 -12.33 -18.19 1.49
CA GLU A 127 -12.63 -17.91 0.09
C GLU A 127 -11.52 -18.36 -0.87
N TYR A 128 -10.27 -18.20 -0.45
CA TYR A 128 -9.07 -18.45 -1.26
C TYR A 128 -8.29 -19.70 -0.87
N ASN A 129 -8.73 -20.43 0.16
CA ASN A 129 -8.08 -21.63 0.71
C ASN A 129 -6.59 -21.38 0.99
N VAL A 130 -6.32 -20.35 1.80
CA VAL A 130 -4.98 -19.87 2.16
C VAL A 130 -4.75 -20.11 3.65
N ASP A 131 -3.51 -20.44 4.01
CA ASP A 131 -3.04 -20.46 5.40
C ASP A 131 -2.04 -19.31 5.62
N PHE A 132 -2.40 -18.34 6.47
CA PHE A 132 -1.50 -17.23 6.80
C PHE A 132 -0.29 -17.65 7.66
N ASN A 133 -0.32 -18.83 8.29
CA ASN A 133 0.79 -19.35 9.12
C ASN A 133 1.89 -20.02 8.31
N SER A 134 1.70 -20.14 6.99
CA SER A 134 2.75 -20.55 6.05
C SER A 134 4.04 -19.73 6.25
N PRO A 135 5.24 -20.33 6.11
CA PRO A 135 6.49 -19.59 6.32
C PRO A 135 6.87 -18.63 5.18
N GLU A 136 6.29 -18.80 3.98
CA GLU A 136 6.61 -18.01 2.79
C GLU A 136 6.12 -16.56 2.93
N ALA A 137 6.95 -15.61 2.52
CA ALA A 137 6.58 -14.20 2.53
C ALA A 137 5.70 -13.85 1.33
N LEU A 138 5.89 -14.54 0.20
CA LEU A 138 5.16 -14.34 -1.04
C LEU A 138 4.57 -15.66 -1.55
N LEU A 139 3.27 -15.69 -1.81
CA LEU A 139 2.59 -16.88 -2.32
C LEU A 139 1.66 -16.52 -3.48
N LEU A 140 1.73 -17.28 -4.57
CA LEU A 140 0.75 -17.19 -5.66
C LEU A 140 -0.52 -17.95 -5.26
N ILE A 141 -1.63 -17.23 -5.10
CA ILE A 141 -2.93 -17.82 -4.81
C ILE A 141 -3.55 -18.33 -6.11
N LYS A 142 -3.96 -19.60 -6.11
CA LYS A 142 -4.77 -20.17 -7.18
C LYS A 142 -6.22 -19.77 -6.95
N ALA A 143 -6.68 -18.75 -7.66
CA ALA A 143 -8.05 -18.27 -7.62
C ALA A 143 -8.71 -18.41 -9.00
N ASP A 144 -10.01 -18.67 -9.01
CA ASP A 144 -10.83 -18.62 -10.22
C ASP A 144 -10.81 -17.18 -10.79
N PRO A 145 -10.50 -16.99 -12.08
CA PRO A 145 -10.58 -15.68 -12.73
C PRO A 145 -11.89 -14.93 -12.48
N ALA A 146 -13.02 -15.62 -12.35
CA ALA A 146 -14.32 -15.00 -12.04
C ALA A 146 -14.35 -14.35 -10.66
N LYS A 147 -13.80 -15.02 -9.64
CA LYS A 147 -13.66 -14.42 -8.29
C LYS A 147 -12.71 -13.22 -8.30
N LEU A 148 -11.69 -13.27 -9.14
CA LEU A 148 -10.75 -12.16 -9.25
C LEU A 148 -11.35 -10.92 -9.92
N SER A 149 -12.32 -11.09 -10.82
CA SER A 149 -13.03 -9.96 -11.43
C SER A 149 -13.91 -9.20 -10.45
N ASP A 150 -14.41 -9.85 -9.39
CA ASP A 150 -15.22 -9.19 -8.36
C ASP A 150 -14.42 -8.11 -7.59
N PHE A 151 -13.09 -8.23 -7.53
CA PHE A 151 -12.24 -7.14 -7.00
C PHE A 151 -12.15 -5.93 -7.93
N ILE A 152 -12.39 -6.14 -9.21
CA ILE A 152 -12.42 -5.08 -10.22
C ILE A 152 -13.87 -4.66 -10.48
N GLU A 153 -14.81 -4.87 -9.56
CA GLU A 153 -16.08 -4.14 -9.61
C GLU A 153 -15.74 -2.65 -9.65
N THR A 154 -15.70 -2.13 -10.87
CA THR A 154 -15.55 -0.72 -11.14
C THR A 154 -16.77 -0.11 -10.50
N LYS A 155 -16.58 0.73 -9.48
CA LYS A 155 -17.62 1.69 -9.08
C LYS A 155 -18.24 2.21 -10.36
N SER A 156 -19.57 2.12 -10.47
CA SER A 156 -20.25 2.55 -11.68
C SER A 156 -19.80 3.99 -11.98
N LEU A 157 -19.74 4.36 -13.26
CA LEU A 157 -19.39 5.73 -13.61
C LEU A 157 -20.29 6.73 -12.87
N GLY A 158 -21.56 6.38 -12.62
CA GLY A 158 -22.47 7.14 -11.77
C GLY A 158 -21.99 7.30 -10.34
N ALA A 159 -21.59 6.22 -9.66
CA ALA A 159 -21.06 6.28 -8.29
C ALA A 159 -19.77 7.10 -8.20
N LEU A 160 -18.89 7.01 -9.20
CA LEU A 160 -17.67 7.84 -9.28
C LEU A 160 -18.01 9.31 -9.51
N ILE A 161 -18.98 9.61 -10.37
CA ILE A 161 -19.46 10.98 -10.60
C ILE A 161 -20.08 11.55 -9.32
N GLU A 162 -20.91 10.80 -8.60
CA GLU A 162 -21.50 11.22 -7.34
C GLU A 162 -20.43 11.52 -6.28
N GLU A 163 -19.43 10.65 -6.11
CA GLU A 163 -18.32 10.89 -5.17
C GLU A 163 -17.49 12.11 -5.55
N MET A 164 -17.20 12.31 -6.84
CA MET A 164 -16.49 13.49 -7.32
C MET A 164 -17.31 14.77 -7.13
N SER A 165 -18.63 14.73 -7.40
CA SER A 165 -19.53 15.85 -7.17
C SER A 165 -19.59 16.22 -5.69
N PHE A 166 -19.71 15.23 -4.80
CA PHE A 166 -19.70 15.45 -3.36
C PHE A 166 -18.37 16.07 -2.89
N ALA A 167 -17.23 15.57 -3.38
CA ALA A 167 -15.93 16.14 -3.06
C ALA A 167 -15.77 17.58 -3.57
N LEU A 168 -16.36 17.92 -4.72
CA LEU A 168 -16.39 19.28 -5.26
C LEU A 168 -17.26 20.21 -4.40
N GLU A 169 -18.44 19.76 -3.96
CA GLU A 169 -19.31 20.50 -3.04
C GLU A 169 -18.59 20.80 -1.71
N ASP A 170 -17.90 19.81 -1.14
CA ASP A 170 -17.09 19.98 0.06
C ASP A 170 -15.96 21.00 -0.12
N LEU A 171 -15.36 21.08 -1.31
CA LEU A 171 -14.33 22.07 -1.64
C LEU A 171 -14.93 23.46 -1.82
N GLU A 172 -16.10 23.57 -2.45
CA GLU A 172 -16.84 24.83 -2.58
C GLU A 172 -17.23 25.39 -1.22
N PHE A 173 -17.75 24.55 -0.33
CA PHE A 173 -18.09 24.93 1.03
C PHE A 173 -16.87 25.46 1.81
N LEU A 174 -15.73 24.75 1.71
CA LEU A 174 -14.49 25.20 2.34
C LEU A 174 -14.00 26.53 1.77
N ARG A 175 -14.15 26.75 0.46
CA ARG A 175 -13.84 28.02 -0.19
C ARG A 175 -14.71 29.15 0.36
N GLU A 176 -16.01 28.92 0.54
CA GLU A 176 -16.93 29.93 1.10
C GLU A 176 -16.55 30.29 2.54
N GLN A 177 -16.26 29.30 3.39
CA GLN A 177 -15.82 29.55 4.76
C GLN A 177 -14.49 30.31 4.82
N MET A 178 -13.54 29.97 3.95
CA MET A 178 -12.27 30.69 3.82
C MET A 178 -12.49 32.15 3.41
N LEU A 179 -13.41 32.42 2.49
CA LEU A 179 -13.75 33.78 2.08
C LEU A 179 -14.38 34.57 3.22
N ASP A 180 -15.32 33.99 3.97
CA ASP A 180 -15.93 34.63 5.15
C ASP A 180 -14.86 35.04 6.19
N MET A 181 -13.91 34.15 6.48
CA MET A 181 -12.82 34.45 7.40
C MET A 181 -11.89 35.56 6.88
N VAL A 182 -11.62 35.59 5.57
CA VAL A 182 -10.86 36.70 4.96
C VAL A 182 -11.61 38.03 5.07
N TYR A 183 -12.93 38.04 4.88
CA TYR A 183 -13.74 39.24 5.10
C TYR A 183 -13.69 39.70 6.57
N ARG A 184 -13.88 38.77 7.51
CA ARG A 184 -13.76 39.06 8.95
C ARG A 184 -12.39 39.62 9.33
N LEU A 185 -11.31 39.11 8.73
CA LEU A 185 -9.95 39.64 8.91
C LEU A 185 -9.80 41.05 8.35
N ALA A 186 -10.43 41.36 7.23
CA ALA A 186 -10.39 42.69 6.63
C ALA A 186 -11.17 43.74 7.43
N GLU A 187 -12.17 43.31 8.21
CA GLU A 187 -13.04 44.19 9.02
C GLU A 187 -12.55 44.41 10.46
N THR A 188 -11.55 43.65 10.93
CA THR A 188 -11.06 43.73 12.31
C THR A 188 -9.64 44.30 12.41
N GLU A 189 -9.45 45.27 13.32
CA GLU A 189 -8.13 45.80 13.69
C GLU A 189 -7.63 45.19 15.03
N GLU A 190 -8.43 44.35 15.68
CA GLU A 190 -8.12 43.75 16.96
C GLU A 190 -7.20 42.53 16.82
N ILE A 191 -5.95 42.66 17.26
CA ILE A 191 -4.93 41.59 17.24
C ILE A 191 -5.43 40.25 17.85
N PRO A 192 -6.19 40.22 18.97
CA PRO A 192 -6.73 38.97 19.50
C PRO A 192 -7.70 38.27 18.54
N GLU A 193 -8.58 39.01 17.87
CA GLU A 193 -9.55 38.46 16.92
C GLU A 193 -8.85 37.97 15.65
N VAL A 194 -7.85 38.70 15.14
CA VAL A 194 -6.99 38.26 14.04
C VAL A 194 -6.33 36.91 14.34
N ARG A 195 -5.78 36.73 15.55
CA ARG A 195 -5.16 35.46 15.97
C ARG A 195 -6.15 34.32 16.05
N LYS A 196 -7.37 34.59 16.51
CA LYS A 196 -8.44 33.60 16.59
C LYS A 196 -8.87 33.12 15.20
N ILE A 197 -9.08 34.04 14.26
CA ILE A 197 -9.45 33.70 12.88
C ILE A 197 -8.32 32.92 12.20
N ALA A 198 -7.06 33.33 12.38
CA ALA A 198 -5.91 32.61 11.83
C ALA A 198 -5.80 31.16 12.35
N ALA A 199 -6.08 30.93 13.64
CA ALA A 199 -6.09 29.58 14.23
C ALA A 199 -7.25 28.72 13.69
N GLU A 200 -8.43 29.32 13.46
CA GLU A 200 -9.57 28.65 12.82
C GLU A 200 -9.21 28.21 11.39
N MET A 201 -8.56 29.09 10.61
CA MET A 201 -8.09 28.77 9.25
C MET A 201 -7.07 27.62 9.23
N GLU A 202 -6.06 27.66 10.11
CA GLU A 202 -5.06 26.59 10.19
C GLU A 202 -5.66 25.23 10.58
N LYS A 203 -6.61 25.23 11.53
CA LYS A 203 -7.30 24.01 11.94
C LYS A 203 -8.07 23.39 10.79
N MET A 204 -8.80 24.21 10.03
CA MET A 204 -9.60 23.77 8.89
C MET A 204 -8.75 23.13 7.78
N LEU A 205 -7.54 23.63 7.56
CA LEU A 205 -6.60 23.09 6.57
C LEU A 205 -5.90 21.81 7.02
N ARG A 206 -5.86 21.51 8.34
CA ARG A 206 -5.25 20.29 8.88
C ARG A 206 -6.24 19.12 9.02
N GLU A 207 -7.54 19.40 9.11
CA GLU A 207 -8.59 18.39 9.34
C GLU A 207 -9.18 17.79 8.04
N LYS A 208 -8.70 18.20 6.86
CA LYS A 208 -9.01 17.60 5.55
C LYS A 208 -7.78 16.91 4.95
#